data_AF-A0A1J5R0Y9-F1
#
_entry.id   AF-A0A1J5R0Y9-F1
#
_cell.length_a   1.000
_cell.length_b   1.000
_cell.length_c   1.000
_cell.angle_alpha   90.00
_cell.angle_beta   90.00
_cell.angle_gamma   90.00
#
_symmetry.space_group_name_H-M   'P 1'
#
loop_
_entity.id
_entity.type
_entity.pdbx_description
1 polymer ?
#
loop_
_entity_poly.entity_id
_entity_poly.type
_entity_poly.pdbx_seq_one_letter_code
_entity_poly.pdbx_strand_id
1 'polypeptide(L)'
;MPPFPRYAPLLVALAVLAPAAAAATGDSPPPPRTLRQAVDDGAALFAHARFGSTRSYTPLDGFNPRPLTCEACHSAGGVGPGHTPSGMTLPSLQGAAARFPQLRGGHVVTLEQQIAHCIAGGLGGQPPAAGSAAMTDLVAYLSALSRGRPFAPQLPAPPR
;
A
#
# COMPACT_ATOMS: atom_id res chain seq x y z
N MET A 1 -5.15 47.31 67.34
CA MET A 1 -4.21 46.20 67.13
C MET A 1 -4.46 45.60 65.75
N PRO A 2 -3.64 45.94 64.73
CA PRO A 2 -3.74 45.32 63.41
C PRO A 2 -3.07 43.92 63.41
N PRO A 3 -3.61 42.91 62.69
CA PRO A 3 -2.96 41.62 62.55
C PRO A 3 -1.87 41.65 61.46
N PHE A 4 -0.71 41.08 61.79
CA PHE A 4 0.45 40.90 60.90
C PHE A 4 0.16 39.94 59.73
N PRO A 5 0.73 40.17 58.53
CA PRO A 5 0.59 39.24 57.41
C PRO A 5 1.49 38.01 57.61
N ARG A 6 0.94 36.83 57.34
CA ARG A 6 1.69 35.55 57.33
C ARG A 6 2.38 35.40 55.97
N TYR A 7 3.71 35.32 55.97
CA TYR A 7 4.49 34.96 54.79
C TYR A 7 4.48 33.43 54.62
N ALA A 8 3.96 32.95 53.49
CA ALA A 8 4.10 31.55 53.07
C ALA A 8 5.44 31.38 52.32
N PRO A 9 6.25 30.35 52.62
CA PRO A 9 7.50 30.13 51.91
C PRO A 9 7.22 29.57 50.51
N LEU A 10 7.77 30.23 49.50
CA LEU A 10 7.74 29.78 48.11
C LEU A 10 8.72 28.60 47.97
N LEU A 11 8.21 27.37 47.86
CA LEU A 11 9.02 26.21 47.50
C LEU A 11 9.23 26.21 45.98
N VAL A 12 10.46 26.50 45.55
CA VAL A 12 10.88 26.37 44.15
C VAL A 12 11.19 24.90 43.89
N ALA A 13 10.29 24.20 43.19
CA ALA A 13 10.55 22.85 42.69
C ALA A 13 11.49 22.92 41.47
N LEU A 14 12.74 22.48 41.61
CA LEU A 14 13.65 22.25 40.49
C LEU A 14 13.20 21.02 39.72
N ALA A 15 12.55 21.23 38.58
CA ALA A 15 12.28 20.18 37.61
C ALA A 15 13.58 19.81 36.87
N VAL A 16 14.12 18.63 37.17
CA VAL A 16 15.25 18.05 36.42
C VAL A 16 14.70 17.55 35.09
N LEU A 17 14.96 18.29 34.01
CA LEU A 17 14.71 17.83 32.64
C LEU A 17 15.75 16.76 32.28
N ALA A 18 15.33 15.49 32.32
CA ALA A 18 16.09 14.42 31.69
C ALA A 18 15.95 14.56 30.16
N PRO A 19 17.05 14.51 29.38
CA PRO A 19 16.95 14.50 27.93
C PRO A 19 16.33 13.18 27.49
N ALA A 20 15.20 13.25 26.78
CA ALA A 20 14.65 12.11 26.07
C ALA A 20 15.62 11.74 24.94
N ALA A 21 16.38 10.67 25.13
CA ALA A 21 17.11 10.06 24.04
C ALA A 21 16.09 9.53 23.03
N ALA A 22 15.98 10.19 21.87
CA ALA A 22 15.26 9.65 20.73
C ALA A 22 15.95 8.35 20.32
N ALA A 23 15.33 7.21 20.65
CA ALA A 23 15.73 5.93 20.10
C ALA A 23 15.47 5.99 18.59
N ALA A 24 16.53 6.20 17.81
CA ALA A 24 16.51 5.88 16.40
C ALA A 24 16.19 4.38 16.30
N THR A 25 14.97 4.05 15.86
CA THR A 25 14.63 2.66 15.54
C THR A 25 15.55 2.22 14.43
N GLY A 26 16.47 1.33 14.78
CA GLY A 26 17.58 0.92 13.94
C GLY A 26 17.14 0.41 12.58
N ASP A 27 17.89 0.82 11.57
CA ASP A 27 17.96 0.27 10.22
C ASP A 27 18.58 -1.14 10.28
N SER A 28 17.92 -2.07 10.99
CA SER A 28 18.26 -3.48 10.85
C SER A 28 17.67 -3.95 9.53
N PRO A 29 18.48 -4.51 8.61
CA PRO A 29 17.93 -5.08 7.40
C PRO A 29 16.89 -6.15 7.78
N PRO A 30 15.75 -6.20 7.06
CA PRO A 30 14.74 -7.21 7.34
C PRO A 30 15.36 -8.61 7.25
N PRO A 31 14.82 -9.60 7.99
CA PRO A 31 15.33 -10.96 7.95
C PRO A 31 15.38 -11.46 6.50
N PRO A 32 16.34 -12.34 6.16
CA PRO A 32 16.49 -12.83 4.79
C PRO A 32 15.21 -13.53 4.35
N ARG A 33 14.65 -13.10 3.21
CA ARG A 33 13.44 -13.65 2.60
C ARG A 33 13.75 -14.12 1.18
N THR A 34 13.15 -15.24 0.77
CA THR A 34 13.23 -15.70 -0.62
C THR A 34 12.25 -14.91 -1.49
N LEU A 35 12.52 -14.84 -2.79
CA LEU A 35 11.57 -14.26 -3.75
C LEU A 35 10.21 -14.99 -3.73
N ARG A 36 10.20 -16.31 -3.50
CA ARG A 36 8.96 -17.07 -3.42
C ARG A 36 8.11 -16.64 -2.24
N GLN A 37 8.70 -16.45 -1.05
CA GLN A 37 7.99 -15.94 0.12
C GLN A 37 7.37 -14.57 -0.15
N ALA A 38 8.11 -13.64 -0.78
CA ALA A 38 7.57 -12.32 -1.13
C ALA A 38 6.37 -12.41 -2.11
N VAL A 39 6.41 -13.36 -3.05
CA VAL A 39 5.29 -13.62 -3.97
C VAL A 39 4.07 -14.16 -3.21
N ASP A 40 4.28 -15.10 -2.29
CA ASP A 40 3.20 -15.71 -1.51
C ASP A 40 2.57 -14.69 -0.54
N ASP A 41 3.39 -13.90 0.15
CA ASP A 41 2.96 -12.78 1.01
C ASP A 41 2.18 -11.74 0.19
N GLY A 42 2.66 -11.42 -1.01
CA GLY A 42 2.00 -10.50 -1.93
C GLY A 42 0.65 -11.00 -2.43
N ALA A 43 0.52 -12.31 -2.69
CA ALA A 43 -0.73 -12.95 -3.05
C ALA A 43 -1.75 -12.85 -1.89
N ALA A 44 -1.31 -13.07 -0.66
CA ALA A 44 -2.17 -12.94 0.53
C ALA A 44 -2.64 -11.49 0.73
N LEU A 45 -1.75 -10.51 0.54
CA LEU A 45 -2.12 -9.09 0.57
C LEU A 45 -3.13 -8.75 -0.53
N PHE A 46 -2.90 -9.24 -1.75
CA PHE A 46 -3.81 -9.01 -2.88
C PHE A 46 -5.23 -9.56 -2.60
N ALA A 47 -5.31 -10.77 -2.05
CA ALA A 47 -6.58 -11.44 -1.78
C ALA A 47 -7.36 -10.78 -0.62
N HIS A 48 -6.66 -10.38 0.44
CA HIS A 48 -7.31 -10.13 1.73
C HIS A 48 -7.07 -8.74 2.33
N ALA A 49 -6.01 -8.04 1.91
CA ALA A 49 -5.70 -6.75 2.52
C ALA A 49 -6.69 -5.68 2.07
N ARG A 50 -7.22 -4.96 3.06
CA ARG A 50 -8.11 -3.80 2.88
C ARG A 50 -7.35 -2.49 2.90
N PHE A 51 -6.10 -2.50 3.37
CA PHE A 51 -5.25 -1.31 3.54
C PHE A 51 -5.96 -0.18 4.31
N GLY A 52 -6.68 -0.52 5.38
CA GLY A 52 -7.44 0.45 6.18
C GLY A 52 -8.77 0.90 5.57
N SER A 53 -9.13 0.46 4.36
CA SER A 53 -10.43 0.77 3.75
C SER A 53 -11.58 0.10 4.52
N THR A 54 -12.66 0.86 4.73
CA THR A 54 -13.95 0.37 5.24
C THR A 54 -14.94 0.03 4.13
N ARG A 55 -14.58 0.25 2.85
CA ARG A 55 -15.46 -0.01 1.71
C ARG A 55 -15.77 -1.50 1.56
N SER A 56 -16.97 -1.77 1.09
CA SER A 56 -17.45 -3.11 0.77
C SER A 56 -18.24 -3.04 -0.53
N TYR A 57 -18.39 -4.18 -1.19
CA TYR A 57 -19.20 -4.32 -2.40
C TYR A 57 -20.06 -5.57 -2.30
N THR A 58 -21.20 -5.58 -2.98
CA THR A 58 -21.99 -6.79 -3.16
C THR A 58 -21.63 -7.38 -4.52
N PRO A 59 -21.14 -8.64 -4.60
CA PRO A 59 -20.90 -9.29 -5.88
C PRO A 59 -22.17 -9.30 -6.75
N LEU A 60 -22.02 -9.19 -8.07
CA LEU A 60 -23.15 -9.14 -9.00
C LEU A 60 -24.06 -10.37 -8.91
N ASP A 61 -23.49 -11.52 -8.56
CA ASP A 61 -24.15 -12.82 -8.39
C ASP A 61 -24.42 -13.17 -6.91
N GLY A 62 -24.22 -12.21 -6.00
CA GLY A 62 -24.32 -12.42 -4.56
C GLY A 62 -25.29 -11.47 -3.87
N PHE A 63 -25.60 -11.79 -2.62
CA PHE A 63 -26.50 -10.99 -1.78
C PHE A 63 -25.80 -10.35 -0.58
N ASN A 64 -24.64 -10.87 -0.19
CA ASN A 64 -23.93 -10.42 1.00
C ASN A 64 -22.77 -9.49 0.63
N PRO A 65 -22.66 -8.31 1.26
CA PRO A 65 -21.54 -7.42 1.04
C PRO A 65 -20.23 -8.07 1.50
N ARG A 66 -19.18 -7.85 0.73
CA ARG A 66 -17.83 -8.34 0.99
C ARG A 66 -16.86 -7.16 1.07
N PRO A 67 -15.78 -7.28 1.89
CA PRO A 67 -14.67 -6.35 1.87
C PRO A 67 -14.18 -6.02 0.46
N LEU A 68 -13.90 -4.76 0.18
CA LEU A 68 -13.22 -4.38 -1.05
C LEU A 68 -11.70 -4.64 -0.86
N THR A 69 -11.17 -5.60 -1.62
CA THR A 69 -9.74 -5.95 -1.71
C THR A 69 -9.30 -5.87 -3.19
N CYS A 70 -8.03 -6.13 -3.51
CA CYS A 70 -7.62 -6.18 -4.91
C CYS A 70 -8.36 -7.30 -5.66
N GLU A 71 -8.50 -8.47 -5.04
CA GLU A 71 -9.20 -9.63 -5.62
C GLU A 71 -10.71 -9.43 -5.81
N ALA A 72 -11.32 -8.53 -5.04
CA ALA A 72 -12.72 -8.15 -5.26
C ALA A 72 -12.97 -7.66 -6.70
N CYS A 73 -12.00 -6.96 -7.29
CA CYS A 73 -12.10 -6.46 -8.66
C CYS A 73 -11.31 -7.32 -9.64
N HIS A 74 -10.13 -7.78 -9.24
CA HIS A 74 -9.23 -8.60 -10.03
C HIS A 74 -9.33 -10.05 -9.55
N SER A 75 -10.44 -10.70 -9.88
CA SER A 75 -10.79 -12.07 -9.47
C SER A 75 -9.74 -13.12 -9.84
N ALA A 76 -9.80 -14.27 -9.17
CA ALA A 76 -8.90 -15.41 -9.38
C ALA A 76 -7.41 -14.99 -9.28
N GLY A 77 -7.07 -14.25 -8.22
CA GLY A 77 -5.73 -13.69 -8.03
C GLY A 77 -5.27 -12.72 -9.12
N GLY A 78 -6.18 -12.17 -9.93
CA GLY A 78 -5.85 -11.32 -11.09
C GLY A 78 -5.53 -12.11 -12.37
N VAL A 79 -5.70 -13.43 -12.36
CA VAL A 79 -5.58 -14.29 -13.53
C VAL A 79 -6.91 -14.34 -14.26
N GLY A 80 -6.92 -13.88 -15.52
CA GLY A 80 -8.14 -13.74 -16.31
C GLY A 80 -8.83 -12.38 -16.12
N PRO A 81 -9.97 -12.16 -16.80
CA PRO A 81 -10.76 -10.95 -16.67
C PRO A 81 -11.28 -10.77 -15.24
N GLY A 82 -11.32 -9.53 -14.78
CA GLY A 82 -11.97 -9.12 -13.53
C GLY A 82 -13.16 -8.20 -13.80
N HIS A 83 -13.83 -7.74 -12.75
CA HIS A 83 -14.94 -6.78 -12.85
C HIS A 83 -14.91 -5.79 -11.70
N THR A 84 -15.18 -4.51 -11.97
CA THR A 84 -15.42 -3.54 -10.89
C THR A 84 -16.74 -3.88 -10.16
N PRO A 85 -17.00 -3.29 -8.97
CA PRO A 85 -18.30 -3.41 -8.31
C PRO A 85 -19.49 -2.93 -9.16
N SER A 86 -19.25 -2.04 -10.13
CA SER A 86 -20.26 -1.58 -11.10
C SER A 86 -20.43 -2.52 -12.30
N GLY A 87 -19.68 -3.62 -12.36
CA GLY A 87 -19.71 -4.63 -13.43
C GLY A 87 -18.86 -4.32 -14.65
N MET A 88 -18.05 -3.25 -14.63
CA MET A 88 -17.14 -2.96 -15.73
C MET A 88 -16.02 -4.00 -15.78
N THR A 89 -15.85 -4.64 -16.94
CA THR A 89 -14.78 -5.61 -17.17
C THR A 89 -13.40 -4.98 -17.04
N LEU A 90 -12.53 -5.61 -16.26
CA LEU A 90 -11.13 -5.28 -16.10
C LEU A 90 -10.28 -6.32 -16.84
N PRO A 91 -9.19 -5.91 -17.50
CA PRO A 91 -8.27 -6.84 -18.12
C PRO A 91 -7.54 -7.67 -17.05
N SER A 92 -7.01 -8.83 -17.46
CA SER A 92 -6.13 -9.62 -16.60
C SER A 92 -4.87 -8.85 -16.22
N LEU A 93 -4.40 -9.11 -15.00
CA LEU A 93 -3.13 -8.60 -14.52
C LEU A 93 -1.92 -9.41 -15.01
N GLN A 94 -2.15 -10.51 -15.75
CA GLN A 94 -1.08 -11.24 -16.41
C GLN A 94 -0.28 -10.34 -17.35
N GLY A 95 1.04 -10.29 -17.16
CA GLY A 95 1.92 -9.41 -17.91
C GLY A 95 1.77 -7.91 -17.60
N ALA A 96 0.98 -7.52 -16.59
CA ALA A 96 0.78 -6.12 -16.26
C ALA A 96 2.08 -5.46 -15.79
N ALA A 97 2.85 -6.12 -14.93
CA ALA A 97 4.11 -5.59 -14.43
C ALA A 97 5.15 -5.38 -15.54
N ALA A 98 5.17 -6.24 -16.56
CA ALA A 98 6.09 -6.13 -17.70
C ALA A 98 5.87 -4.89 -18.58
N ARG A 99 4.76 -4.17 -18.38
CA ARG A 99 4.45 -2.91 -19.06
C ARG A 99 4.87 -1.68 -18.27
N PHE A 100 5.35 -1.82 -17.04
CA PHE A 100 5.81 -0.70 -16.21
C PHE A 100 7.34 -0.58 -16.23
N PRO A 101 7.91 0.64 -16.15
CA PRO A 101 7.24 1.94 -15.98
C PRO A 101 6.48 2.41 -17.24
N GLN A 102 5.56 3.37 -17.08
CA GLN A 102 4.72 3.90 -18.15
C GLN A 102 4.64 5.43 -18.12
N LEU A 103 4.51 6.07 -19.29
CA LEU A 103 4.15 7.49 -19.35
C LEU A 103 2.63 7.66 -19.19
N ARG A 104 2.22 8.49 -18.22
CA ARG A 104 0.82 8.87 -17.96
C ARG A 104 0.76 10.37 -17.69
N GLY A 105 -0.01 11.10 -18.49
CA GLY A 105 -0.15 12.55 -18.33
C GLY A 105 1.17 13.33 -18.35
N GLY A 106 2.18 12.86 -19.10
CA GLY A 106 3.51 13.49 -19.17
C GLY A 106 4.50 13.06 -18.08
N HIS A 107 4.12 12.18 -17.16
CA HIS A 107 4.98 11.71 -16.07
C HIS A 107 5.24 10.20 -16.16
N VAL A 108 6.44 9.78 -15.75
CA VAL A 108 6.78 8.36 -15.62
C VAL A 108 6.13 7.83 -14.33
N VAL A 109 5.32 6.78 -14.48
CA VAL A 109 4.65 6.08 -13.39
C VAL A 109 5.25 4.69 -13.23
N THR A 110 5.68 4.36 -12.02
CA THR A 110 6.21 3.03 -11.65
C THR A 110 5.08 2.06 -11.30
N LEU A 111 5.39 0.77 -11.21
CA LEU A 111 4.43 -0.22 -10.74
C LEU A 111 3.98 0.06 -9.29
N GLU A 112 4.89 0.46 -8.40
CA GLU A 112 4.56 0.83 -7.02
C GLU A 112 3.57 2.01 -6.96
N GLN A 113 3.80 3.04 -7.78
CA GLN A 113 2.90 4.19 -7.87
C GLN A 113 1.52 3.78 -8.42
N GLN A 114 1.48 2.86 -9.38
CA GLN A 114 0.22 2.32 -9.88
C GLN A 114 -0.51 1.51 -8.79
N ILE A 115 0.19 0.66 -8.04
CA ILE A 115 -0.39 -0.08 -6.91
C ILE A 115 -0.95 0.91 -5.89
N ALA A 116 -0.17 1.93 -5.53
CA ALA A 116 -0.59 2.94 -4.58
C ALA A 116 -1.85 3.69 -5.05
N HIS A 117 -1.92 4.04 -6.32
CA HIS A 117 -3.10 4.64 -6.94
C HIS A 117 -4.32 3.71 -6.88
N CYS A 118 -4.16 2.42 -7.16
CA CYS A 118 -5.25 1.45 -7.08
C CYS A 118 -5.77 1.29 -5.64
N ILE A 119 -4.89 1.27 -4.65
CA ILE A 119 -5.28 1.17 -3.23
C ILE A 119 -6.02 2.44 -2.80
N ALA A 120 -5.46 3.62 -3.08
CA ALA A 120 -6.05 4.89 -2.68
C ALA A 120 -7.38 5.19 -3.40
N GLY A 121 -7.41 5.03 -4.72
CA GLY A 121 -8.57 5.34 -5.55
C GLY A 121 -9.59 4.20 -5.60
N GLY A 122 -9.12 3.01 -5.98
CA GLY A 122 -9.95 1.82 -6.18
C GLY A 122 -10.50 1.28 -4.87
N LEU A 123 -9.61 0.99 -3.90
CA LEU A 123 -10.04 0.44 -2.61
C LEU A 123 -10.52 1.52 -1.65
N GLY A 124 -10.08 2.77 -1.79
CA GLY A 124 -10.30 3.81 -0.79
C GLY A 124 -9.49 3.58 0.49
N GLY A 125 -8.34 2.89 0.39
CA GLY A 125 -7.44 2.60 1.50
C GLY A 125 -6.20 3.49 1.51
N GLN A 126 -5.30 3.22 2.46
CA GLN A 126 -4.00 3.87 2.56
C GLN A 126 -2.91 2.97 1.97
N PRO A 127 -2.25 3.36 0.88
CA PRO A 127 -1.24 2.53 0.25
C PRO A 127 -0.02 2.32 1.17
N PRO A 128 0.63 1.14 1.13
CA PRO A 128 1.91 0.95 1.79
C PRO A 128 2.95 1.96 1.26
N ALA A 129 3.91 2.33 2.11
CA ALA A 129 5.01 3.19 1.69
C ALA A 129 5.84 2.53 0.57
N ALA A 130 6.37 3.34 -0.35
CA ALA A 130 7.30 2.86 -1.37
C ALA A 130 8.51 2.17 -0.72
N GLY A 131 8.97 1.07 -1.30
CA GLY A 131 10.06 0.26 -0.74
C GLY A 131 9.75 -0.49 0.58
N SER A 132 8.55 -0.33 1.16
CA SER A 132 8.15 -1.13 2.32
C SER A 132 8.05 -2.62 1.97
N ALA A 133 8.14 -3.50 2.97
CA ALA A 133 7.99 -4.94 2.76
C ALA A 133 6.66 -5.27 2.06
N ALA A 134 5.54 -4.69 2.51
CA ALA A 134 4.22 -4.92 1.91
C ALA A 134 4.13 -4.41 0.46
N MET A 135 4.72 -3.26 0.13
CA MET A 135 4.78 -2.79 -1.27
C MET A 135 5.65 -3.72 -2.12
N THR A 136 6.80 -4.14 -1.59
CA THR A 136 7.71 -5.08 -2.24
C THR A 136 7.04 -6.41 -2.52
N ASP A 137 6.24 -6.93 -1.59
CA ASP A 137 5.51 -8.20 -1.73
C ASP A 137 4.44 -8.09 -2.83
N LEU A 138 3.67 -7.00 -2.86
CA LEU A 138 2.72 -6.73 -3.95
C LEU A 138 3.42 -6.63 -5.32
N VAL A 139 4.55 -5.93 -5.39
CA VAL A 139 5.36 -5.85 -6.62
C VAL A 139 5.87 -7.22 -7.04
N ALA A 140 6.38 -8.03 -6.11
CA ALA A 140 6.88 -9.37 -6.37
C ALA A 140 5.76 -10.26 -6.93
N TYR A 141 4.58 -10.23 -6.32
CA TYR A 141 3.41 -10.97 -6.78
C TYR A 141 2.99 -10.59 -8.21
N LEU A 142 2.78 -9.29 -8.49
CA LEU A 142 2.38 -8.83 -9.82
C LEU A 142 3.48 -9.08 -10.88
N SER A 143 4.75 -9.04 -10.48
CA SER A 143 5.87 -9.42 -11.33
C SER A 143 5.87 -10.91 -11.64
N ALA A 144 5.53 -11.77 -10.67
CA ALA A 144 5.38 -13.21 -10.88
C ALA A 144 4.24 -13.53 -11.86
N LEU A 145 3.11 -12.81 -11.82
CA LEU A 145 2.04 -12.91 -12.81
C LEU A 145 2.48 -12.49 -14.23
N SER A 146 3.62 -11.83 -14.36
CA SER A 146 4.19 -11.36 -15.62
C SER A 146 5.35 -12.23 -16.13
N ARG A 147 5.63 -13.36 -15.47
CA ARG A 147 6.73 -14.25 -15.86
C ARG A 147 6.59 -14.73 -17.30
N GLY A 148 7.71 -14.72 -18.03
CA GLY A 148 7.78 -15.15 -19.44
C GLY A 148 7.17 -14.14 -20.43
N ARG A 149 6.69 -12.99 -19.97
CA ARG A 149 6.22 -11.91 -20.85
C ARG A 149 7.40 -11.00 -21.22
N PRO A 150 7.51 -10.56 -22.48
CA PRO A 150 8.52 -9.58 -22.87
C PRO A 150 8.37 -8.30 -22.04
N PHE A 151 9.50 -7.77 -21.58
CA PHE A 151 9.52 -6.43 -21.01
C PHE A 151 9.24 -5.42 -22.13
N ALA A 152 8.09 -4.77 -22.04
CA ALA A 152 7.57 -3.88 -23.06
C ALA A 152 6.93 -2.65 -22.39
N PRO A 153 7.73 -1.80 -21.72
CA PRO A 153 7.22 -0.55 -21.17
C PRO A 153 6.63 0.32 -22.28
N GLN A 154 5.58 1.06 -21.95
CA GLN A 154 4.96 1.97 -22.91
C GLN A 154 5.88 3.18 -23.14
N LEU A 155 6.67 3.11 -24.20
CA LEU A 155 7.50 4.21 -24.67
C LEU A 155 6.67 5.11 -25.61
N PRO A 156 6.78 6.45 -25.52
CA PRO A 156 6.24 7.34 -26.54
C PRO A 156 6.79 6.96 -27.92
N ALA A 157 5.96 7.12 -28.96
CA ALA A 157 6.47 7.03 -30.32
C ALA A 157 7.60 8.06 -30.50
N PRO A 158 8.67 7.73 -31.26
CA PRO A 158 9.71 8.70 -31.55
C PRO A 158 9.10 9.95 -32.21
N PRO A 159 9.65 11.15 -31.95
CA PRO A 159 9.23 12.34 -32.68
C PRO A 159 9.43 12.11 -34.19
N ARG A 160 8.48 12.58 -35.00
CA ARG A 160 8.60 12.54 -36.46
C ARG A 160 9.59 13.57 -36.96
#